data_AF-A0A3D5RRL0-F1
#
_entry.id   AF-A0A3D5RRL0-F1
#
_cell.length_a   1.000
_cell.length_b   1.000
_cell.length_c   1.000
_cell.angle_alpha   90.00
_cell.angle_beta   90.00
_cell.angle_gamma   90.00
#
_symmetry.space_group_name_H-M   'P 1'
#
loop_
_entity.id
_entity.type
_entity.pdbx_description
1 polymer ?
#
loop_
_entity_poly.entity_id
_entity_poly.type
_entity_poly.pdbx_seq_one_letter_code
_entity_poly.pdbx_strand_id
1 'polypeptide(L)'
;MRTVDSTQYVNRINSFEFDMVVGVPNQSISPGNEQRDFWGSEAADTMGSRNWSGIKNSAIDAIIEELISAPSRESLVAHTRALDRILLWSHYFVPQLSVPASRHAYWNKFGHPDKIPLQGPDFNAWWYDRDRAAAVDAALKVRR
;
A
#
# COMPACT_ATOMS: atom_id res chain seq x y z
N MET A 1 -20.38 17.19 -2.26
CA MET A 1 -19.54 16.36 -1.36
C MET A 1 -20.33 16.15 -0.07
N ARG A 2 -20.50 14.91 0.39
CA ARG A 2 -21.20 14.60 1.64
C ARG A 2 -20.16 14.16 2.67
N THR A 3 -19.96 14.97 3.70
CA THR A 3 -19.10 14.61 4.84
C THR A 3 -19.99 13.95 5.89
N VAL A 4 -19.66 12.73 6.29
CA VAL A 4 -20.38 11.95 7.31
C VAL A 4 -19.43 11.62 8.46
N ASP A 5 -19.97 11.29 9.63
CA ASP A 5 -19.15 10.77 10.73
C ASP A 5 -18.53 9.41 10.37
N SER A 6 -17.50 9.00 11.12
CA SER A 6 -16.74 7.78 10.85
C SER A 6 -17.60 6.51 10.85
N THR A 7 -18.60 6.44 11.73
CA THR A 7 -19.45 5.25 11.85
C THR A 7 -20.39 5.16 10.65
N GLN A 8 -21.01 6.27 10.25
CA GLN A 8 -21.81 6.33 9.03
C GLN A 8 -20.97 6.05 7.78
N TYR A 9 -19.74 6.54 7.71
CA TYR A 9 -18.83 6.25 6.59
C TYR A 9 -18.58 4.75 6.46
N VAL A 10 -18.13 4.09 7.54
CA VAL A 10 -17.84 2.65 7.53
C VAL A 10 -19.07 1.84 7.16
N ASN A 11 -20.25 2.16 7.70
CA ASN A 11 -21.49 1.46 7.36
C ASN A 11 -21.83 1.61 5.87
N ARG A 12 -21.69 2.80 5.30
CA ARG A 12 -21.95 3.04 3.87
C ARG A 12 -20.95 2.31 2.98
N ILE A 13 -19.66 2.32 3.33
CA ILE A 13 -18.64 1.57 2.58
C ILE A 13 -18.91 0.07 2.63
N ASN A 14 -19.20 -0.48 3.82
CA ASN A 14 -19.45 -1.90 3.98
C ASN A 14 -20.72 -2.37 3.26
N SER A 15 -21.73 -1.51 3.14
CA SER A 15 -22.98 -1.79 2.44
C SER A 15 -22.98 -1.35 0.97
N PHE A 16 -21.85 -0.89 0.43
CA PHE A 16 -21.73 -0.34 -0.94
C PHE A 16 -22.71 0.82 -1.25
N GLU A 17 -23.10 1.60 -0.23
CA GLU A 17 -24.01 2.74 -0.36
C GLU A 17 -23.27 4.05 -0.66
N PHE A 18 -22.60 4.08 -1.82
CA PHE A 18 -21.87 5.24 -2.32
C PHE A 18 -21.84 5.27 -3.85
N ASP A 19 -21.76 6.47 -4.44
CA ASP A 19 -21.53 6.62 -5.89
C ASP A 19 -20.04 6.55 -6.24
N MET A 20 -19.21 7.22 -5.44
CA MET A 20 -17.75 7.23 -5.55
C MET A 20 -17.12 7.39 -4.16
N VAL A 21 -15.99 6.73 -3.96
CA VAL A 21 -15.19 6.80 -2.73
C VAL A 21 -13.72 7.05 -3.07
N VAL A 22 -13.02 7.75 -2.18
CA VAL A 22 -11.55 7.80 -2.21
C VAL A 22 -11.02 6.74 -1.28
N GLY A 23 -10.24 5.80 -1.82
CA GLY A 23 -9.70 4.70 -1.07
C GLY A 23 -8.35 4.24 -1.61
N VAL A 24 -7.59 3.56 -0.76
CA VAL A 24 -6.25 3.05 -1.09
C VAL A 24 -6.24 1.53 -0.91
N PRO A 25 -6.24 0.76 -2.01
CA PRO A 25 -6.01 -0.67 -1.96
C PRO A 25 -4.51 -0.90 -1.71
N ASN A 26 -4.13 -1.21 -0.46
CA ASN A 26 -2.73 -1.40 -0.11
C ASN A 26 -2.13 -2.62 -0.84
N GLN A 27 -1.15 -2.36 -1.71
CA GLN A 27 -0.48 -3.39 -2.51
C GLN A 27 0.85 -3.80 -1.89
N SER A 28 1.24 -5.05 -2.15
CA SER A 28 2.51 -5.65 -1.74
C SER A 28 3.48 -5.75 -2.93
N ILE A 29 4.78 -5.84 -2.66
CA ILE A 29 5.77 -6.25 -3.69
C ILE A 29 5.66 -7.73 -4.06
N SER A 30 4.87 -8.49 -3.32
CA SER A 30 4.50 -9.88 -3.56
C SER A 30 2.99 -10.01 -3.34
N PRO A 31 2.18 -9.60 -4.32
CA PRO A 31 0.73 -9.73 -4.22
C PRO A 31 0.32 -11.20 -4.14
N GLY A 32 -0.79 -11.49 -3.47
CA GLY A 32 -1.27 -12.84 -3.22
C GLY A 32 -2.77 -12.91 -2.94
N ASN A 33 -3.14 -13.64 -1.88
CA ASN A 33 -4.55 -13.95 -1.59
C ASN A 33 -5.44 -12.72 -1.39
N GLU A 34 -4.87 -11.60 -0.94
CA GLU A 34 -5.61 -10.35 -0.75
C GLU A 34 -6.21 -9.80 -2.05
N GLN A 35 -5.69 -10.20 -3.22
CA GLN A 35 -6.23 -9.78 -4.52
C GLN A 35 -7.66 -10.29 -4.76
N ARG A 36 -8.07 -11.43 -4.17
CA ARG A 36 -9.47 -11.91 -4.23
C ARG A 36 -10.43 -10.94 -3.56
N ASP A 37 -10.04 -10.43 -2.39
CA ASP A 37 -10.87 -9.50 -1.61
C ASP A 37 -10.89 -8.10 -2.23
N PHE A 38 -9.82 -7.70 -2.92
CA PHE A 38 -9.81 -6.44 -3.65
C PHE A 38 -10.62 -6.49 -4.95
N TRP A 39 -10.48 -7.54 -5.76
CA TRP A 39 -10.90 -7.51 -7.17
C TRP A 39 -11.79 -8.67 -7.61
N GLY A 40 -11.93 -9.71 -6.78
CA GLY A 40 -12.64 -10.92 -7.16
C GLY A 40 -14.16 -10.75 -7.18
N SER A 41 -14.81 -11.46 -8.08
CA SER A 41 -16.27 -11.38 -8.28
C SER A 41 -17.07 -11.74 -7.03
N GLU A 42 -16.62 -12.71 -6.24
CA GLU A 42 -17.27 -13.10 -4.97
C GLU A 42 -17.23 -11.95 -3.94
N ALA A 43 -16.12 -11.21 -3.90
CA ALA A 43 -15.97 -10.08 -2.99
C ALA A 43 -16.97 -8.96 -3.31
N ALA A 44 -17.38 -8.78 -4.58
CA ALA A 44 -18.38 -7.78 -4.95
C ALA A 44 -19.76 -8.01 -4.32
N ASP A 45 -20.08 -9.26 -3.94
CA ASP A 45 -21.33 -9.61 -3.25
C ASP A 45 -21.18 -9.71 -1.73
N THR A 46 -19.96 -9.54 -1.22
CA THR A 46 -19.66 -9.68 0.21
C THR A 46 -19.66 -8.30 0.87
N MET A 47 -20.66 -8.04 1.72
CA MET A 47 -20.71 -6.82 2.53
C MET A 47 -19.43 -6.67 3.36
N GLY A 48 -18.83 -5.48 3.31
CA GLY A 48 -17.59 -5.18 4.02
C GLY A 48 -16.31 -5.64 3.32
N SER A 49 -16.40 -6.25 2.13
CA SER A 49 -15.21 -6.55 1.34
C SER A 49 -14.50 -5.29 0.86
N ARG A 50 -13.29 -5.48 0.32
CA ARG A 50 -12.51 -4.38 -0.27
C ARG A 50 -12.70 -4.23 -1.77
N ASN A 51 -13.64 -4.97 -2.38
CA ASN A 51 -14.07 -4.77 -3.77
C ASN A 51 -15.10 -3.65 -3.87
N TRP A 52 -14.67 -2.44 -3.52
CA TRP A 52 -15.51 -1.24 -3.54
C TRP A 52 -16.02 -0.87 -4.93
N SER A 53 -15.34 -1.32 -5.99
CA SER A 53 -15.75 -1.08 -7.37
C SER A 53 -16.79 -2.10 -7.88
N GLY A 54 -17.16 -3.10 -7.06
CA GLY A 54 -18.15 -4.11 -7.44
C GLY A 54 -17.73 -4.94 -8.65
N ILE A 55 -16.43 -5.18 -8.82
CA ILE A 55 -15.88 -5.88 -9.98
C ILE A 55 -16.43 -7.31 -10.03
N LYS A 56 -17.06 -7.67 -11.14
CA LYS A 56 -17.45 -9.04 -11.48
C LYS A 56 -16.96 -9.40 -12.87
N ASN A 57 -15.77 -9.98 -12.96
CA ASN A 57 -15.11 -10.25 -14.24
C ASN A 57 -14.31 -11.55 -14.17
N SER A 58 -14.74 -12.56 -14.93
CA SER A 58 -14.13 -13.89 -14.92
C SER A 58 -12.67 -13.91 -15.40
N ALA A 59 -12.25 -12.95 -16.24
CA ALA A 59 -10.85 -12.84 -16.64
C ALA A 59 -9.98 -12.29 -15.50
N ILE A 60 -10.52 -11.38 -14.68
CA ILE A 60 -9.85 -10.90 -13.46
C ILE A 60 -9.75 -12.04 -12.46
N ASP A 61 -10.84 -12.78 -12.23
CA ASP A 61 -10.85 -13.94 -11.33
C ASP A 61 -9.79 -14.98 -11.73
N ALA A 62 -9.72 -15.33 -13.02
CA ALA A 62 -8.74 -16.29 -13.53
C ALA A 62 -7.28 -15.84 -13.29
N ILE A 63 -6.96 -14.58 -13.60
CA ILE A 63 -5.60 -14.05 -13.39
C ILE A 63 -5.24 -13.97 -11.91
N ILE A 64 -6.21 -13.72 -11.02
CA ILE A 64 -5.96 -13.74 -9.58
C ILE A 64 -5.51 -15.14 -9.15
N GLU A 65 -6.16 -16.19 -9.64
CA GLU A 65 -5.76 -17.57 -9.33
C GLU A 65 -4.38 -17.92 -9.88
N GLU A 66 -4.07 -17.50 -11.11
CA GLU A 66 -2.74 -17.69 -11.72
C GLU A 66 -1.64 -16.91 -10.96
N LEU A 67 -1.96 -15.70 -10.49
CA LEU A 67 -1.07 -14.86 -9.68
C LEU A 67 -0.75 -15.54 -8.35
N ILE A 68 -1.77 -16.04 -7.66
CA ILE A 68 -1.64 -16.70 -6.35
C ILE A 68 -0.88 -18.02 -6.46
N SER A 69 -1.07 -18.76 -7.56
CA SER A 69 -0.44 -20.05 -7.81
C SER A 69 0.92 -19.96 -8.53
N ALA A 70 1.42 -18.73 -8.77
CA ALA A 70 2.63 -18.52 -9.56
C ALA A 70 3.86 -19.26 -8.98
N PRO A 71 4.54 -20.12 -9.77
CA PRO A 71 5.62 -20.99 -9.27
C PRO A 71 6.97 -20.29 -9.16
N SER A 72 7.11 -19.08 -9.72
CA SER A 72 8.36 -18.33 -9.73
C SER A 72 8.10 -16.83 -9.61
N ARG A 73 9.17 -16.09 -9.28
CA ARG A 73 9.12 -14.63 -9.25
C ARG A 73 8.81 -14.05 -10.64
N GLU A 74 9.36 -14.61 -11.72
CA GLU A 74 9.06 -14.10 -13.06
C GLU A 74 7.58 -14.29 -13.40
N SER A 75 7.02 -15.47 -13.09
CA SER A 75 5.61 -15.76 -13.31
C SER A 75 4.70 -14.84 -12.48
N LEU A 76 5.01 -14.64 -11.20
CA LEU A 76 4.26 -13.71 -10.35
C LEU A 76 4.26 -12.29 -10.92
N VAL A 77 5.42 -11.80 -11.38
CA VAL A 77 5.53 -10.47 -12.00
C VAL A 77 4.72 -10.40 -13.30
N ALA A 78 4.71 -11.46 -14.11
CA ALA A 78 3.94 -11.51 -15.34
C ALA A 78 2.43 -11.44 -15.09
N HIS A 79 1.89 -12.27 -14.19
CA HIS A 79 0.47 -12.24 -13.84
C HIS A 79 0.07 -10.93 -13.16
N THR A 80 0.92 -10.38 -12.29
CA THR A 80 0.67 -9.06 -11.66
C THR A 80 0.57 -7.96 -12.71
N ARG A 81 1.45 -7.94 -13.72
CA ARG A 81 1.38 -6.98 -14.83
C ARG A 81 0.15 -7.17 -15.71
N ALA A 82 -0.30 -8.41 -15.89
CA ALA A 82 -1.52 -8.70 -16.63
C ALA A 82 -2.75 -8.19 -15.88
N LEU A 83 -2.84 -8.46 -14.57
CA LEU A 83 -3.89 -7.94 -13.69
C LEU A 83 -3.94 -6.41 -13.70
N ASP A 84 -2.79 -5.75 -13.50
CA ASP A 84 -2.67 -4.29 -13.53
C ASP A 84 -3.20 -3.68 -14.83
N ARG A 85 -2.83 -4.28 -15.99
CA ARG A 85 -3.36 -3.84 -17.29
C ARG A 85 -4.87 -3.94 -17.35
N ILE A 86 -5.45 -5.09 -17.01
CA ILE A 86 -6.91 -5.27 -17.10
C ILE A 86 -7.64 -4.30 -16.18
N LEU A 87 -7.16 -4.09 -14.95
CA LEU A 87 -7.75 -3.15 -14.00
C LEU A 87 -7.72 -1.71 -14.55
N LEU A 88 -6.59 -1.27 -15.11
CA LEU A 88 -6.44 0.08 -15.68
C LEU A 88 -7.30 0.29 -16.93
N TRP A 89 -7.35 -0.70 -17.84
CA TRP A 89 -8.16 -0.63 -19.06
C TRP A 89 -9.67 -0.68 -18.80
N SER A 90 -10.09 -1.16 -17.63
CA SER A 90 -11.51 -1.28 -17.26
C SER A 90 -12.07 -0.05 -16.56
N HIS A 91 -11.25 0.96 -16.28
CA HIS A 91 -11.67 2.24 -15.67
C HIS A 91 -12.39 2.12 -14.31
N TYR A 92 -12.10 1.09 -13.52
CA TYR A 92 -12.67 0.91 -12.17
C TYR A 92 -12.15 1.95 -11.15
N PHE A 93 -11.04 2.62 -11.46
CA PHE A 93 -10.38 3.59 -10.59
C PHE A 93 -9.96 4.82 -11.37
N VAL A 94 -9.94 5.96 -10.68
CA VAL A 94 -9.25 7.18 -11.12
C VAL A 94 -7.97 7.32 -10.29
N PRO A 95 -6.78 6.99 -10.83
CA PRO A 95 -5.52 7.11 -10.11
C PRO A 95 -5.27 8.55 -9.64
N GLN A 96 -4.80 8.68 -8.39
CA GLN A 96 -4.43 9.97 -7.80
C GLN A 96 -2.90 10.07 -7.65
N LEU A 97 -2.44 10.80 -6.63
CA LEU A 97 -1.04 11.07 -6.38
C LEU A 97 -0.39 9.97 -5.55
N SER A 98 0.91 9.75 -5.77
CA SER A 98 1.77 8.94 -4.92
C SER A 98 3.00 9.77 -4.49
N VAL A 99 3.54 9.45 -3.32
CA VAL A 99 4.81 10.03 -2.85
C VAL A 99 5.91 8.98 -3.08
N PRO A 100 6.87 9.20 -3.99
CA PRO A 100 7.88 8.20 -4.34
C PRO A 100 9.02 8.08 -3.32
N ALA A 101 8.92 8.74 -2.17
CA ALA A 101 9.99 8.85 -1.19
C ALA A 101 9.45 8.84 0.24
N SER A 102 10.15 8.11 1.12
CA SER A 102 9.93 8.15 2.56
C SER A 102 10.79 9.27 3.17
N ARG A 103 10.17 10.24 3.82
CA ARG A 103 10.85 11.40 4.41
C ARG A 103 10.99 11.21 5.91
N HIS A 104 12.23 11.24 6.40
CA HIS A 104 12.55 11.08 7.81
C HIS A 104 13.47 12.19 8.26
N ALA A 105 13.20 12.76 9.43
CA ALA A 105 14.05 13.72 10.09
C ALA A 105 14.46 13.16 11.45
N TYR A 106 15.75 13.13 11.71
CA TYR A 106 16.32 12.62 12.95
C TYR A 106 17.59 13.42 13.28
N TRP A 107 17.91 13.49 14.55
CA TRP A 107 19.17 14.09 14.97
C TRP A 107 20.33 13.27 14.42
N ASN A 108 21.40 13.94 13.98
CA ASN A 108 22.64 13.28 13.56
C ASN A 108 23.40 12.71 14.79
N LYS A 109 22.78 11.76 15.49
CA LYS A 109 23.28 11.03 16.65
C LYS A 109 23.30 9.51 16.41
N PHE A 110 22.81 9.10 15.25
CA PHE A 110 22.63 7.69 14.91
C PHE A 110 23.53 7.31 13.74
N GLY A 111 24.06 6.09 13.80
CA GLY A 111 24.61 5.39 12.65
C GLY A 111 23.56 4.45 12.06
N HIS A 112 23.70 4.13 10.78
CA HIS A 112 22.85 3.17 10.08
C HIS A 112 23.66 2.45 8.99
N PRO A 113 23.21 1.29 8.50
CA PRO A 113 23.87 0.60 7.39
C PRO A 113 23.94 1.47 6.12
N ASP A 114 25.03 1.36 5.37
CA ASP A 114 25.19 2.06 4.07
C ASP A 114 24.17 1.56 3.03
N LYS A 115 23.86 0.26 3.07
CA LYS A 115 22.86 -0.35 2.18
C LYS A 115 21.48 -0.31 2.82
N ILE A 116 20.63 0.57 2.31
CA ILE A 116 19.24 0.70 2.72
C ILE A 116 18.40 -0.39 2.02
N PRO A 117 17.49 -1.10 2.74
CA PRO A 117 16.53 -2.02 2.12
C PRO A 117 15.64 -1.35 1.07
N LEU A 118 15.07 -2.15 0.16
CA LEU A 118 14.17 -1.66 -0.90
C LEU A 118 12.95 -0.89 -0.36
N GLN A 119 12.44 -1.28 0.80
CA GLN A 119 11.26 -0.67 1.44
C GLN A 119 11.59 0.57 2.28
N GLY A 120 12.86 1.02 2.27
CA GLY A 120 13.33 2.16 3.05
C GLY A 120 14.12 1.77 4.30
N PRO A 121 14.46 2.76 5.15
CA PRO A 121 15.27 2.55 6.34
C PRO A 121 14.63 1.60 7.35
N ASP A 122 15.39 0.62 7.81
CA ASP A 122 15.04 -0.19 8.98
C ASP A 122 15.65 0.46 10.23
N PHE A 123 14.82 1.14 11.02
CA PHE A 123 15.28 1.82 12.24
C PHE A 123 15.78 0.85 13.33
N ASN A 124 15.41 -0.43 13.27
CA ASN A 124 15.96 -1.43 14.19
C ASN A 124 17.42 -1.79 13.85
N ALA A 125 17.84 -1.53 12.61
CA ALA A 125 19.23 -1.71 12.18
C ALA A 125 20.13 -0.51 12.51
N TRP A 126 19.57 0.55 13.11
CA TRP A 126 20.31 1.75 13.48
C TRP A 126 20.91 1.60 14.88
N TRP A 127 21.97 2.36 15.16
CA TRP A 127 22.60 2.38 16.46
C TRP A 127 22.88 3.80 16.94
N TYR A 128 22.97 3.96 18.25
CA TYR A 128 23.40 5.20 18.86
C TYR A 128 24.92 5.37 18.65
N ASP A 129 25.29 6.48 18.01
CA ASP A 129 26.68 6.85 17.79
C ASP A 129 27.06 7.94 18.80
N ARG A 130 27.96 7.59 19.73
CA ARG A 130 28.33 8.46 20.85
C ARG A 130 29.00 9.76 20.40
N ASP A 131 29.84 9.69 19.37
CA ASP A 131 30.63 10.83 18.91
C ASP A 131 29.73 11.82 18.15
N ARG A 132 28.88 11.29 17.27
CA ARG A 132 27.83 12.07 16.60
C ARG A 132 26.87 12.71 17.61
N ALA A 133 26.49 11.95 18.64
CA ALA A 133 25.62 12.47 19.69
C ALA A 133 26.22 13.64 20.47
N ALA A 134 27.49 13.51 20.88
CA ALA A 134 28.21 14.58 21.58
C ALA A 134 28.30 15.85 20.72
N ALA A 135 28.55 15.72 19.41
CA ALA A 135 28.58 16.85 18.48
C ALA A 135 27.24 17.58 18.39
N VAL A 136 26.12 16.84 18.30
CA VAL A 136 24.78 17.43 18.30
C VAL A 136 24.48 18.12 19.64
N ASP A 137 24.85 17.53 20.77
CA ASP A 137 24.62 18.13 22.09
C ASP A 137 25.43 19.42 22.29
N ALA A 138 26.67 19.47 21.81
CA ALA A 138 27.47 20.69 21.81
C ALA A 138 26.81 21.78 20.94
N ALA A 139 26.36 21.43 19.73
CA ALA A 139 25.70 22.38 18.82
C ALA A 139 24.38 22.95 19.39
N LEU A 140 23.63 22.14 20.13
CA LEU A 140 22.39 22.57 20.78
C LEU A 140 22.63 23.53 21.96
N LYS A 141 23.75 23.36 22.69
CA LYS A 141 24.12 24.27 23.78
C LYS A 141 24.53 25.66 23.28
N VAL A 142 25.15 25.75 22.11
CA VAL A 142 25.58 27.04 21.50
C VAL A 142 24.40 27.87 20.98
N ARG A 143 23.25 27.23 20.70
CA ARG A 143 22.04 27.91 20.18
C ARG A 143 21.08 28.42 21.27
N ARG A 144 21.40 28.20 22.54
CA ARG A 144 20.68 28.77 23.69
C ARG A 144 21.45 29.95 24.24
#